data_AF-A0A165FFL0-F1
#
_entry.id   AF-A0A165FFL0-F1
#
_cell.length_a   1.000
_cell.length_b   1.000
_cell.length_c   1.000
_cell.angle_alpha   90.00
_cell.angle_beta   90.00
_cell.angle_gamma   90.00
#
_symmetry.space_group_name_H-M   'P 1'
#
loop_
_entity.id
_entity.type
_entity.pdbx_description
1 polymer ?
#
loop_
_entity_poly.entity_id
_entity_poly.type
_entity_poly.pdbx_seq_one_letter_code
_entity_poly.pdbx_strand_id
1 'polypeptide(L)'
;MSPAQVANLLHRLPSKKRKSPATLQARRPWRTRTKCKLILKTAAERAHLQNARLERKEALNQALSEAREMILEQARVMRKCFGSHKIDYYFRLIMQRPHKSVYKRQVNPWNAWQRGEVKRHNDTLPPGEPQRKTDYWAPILKEEWALLAKEECAMAAAPYIEELQAECEMKKCSVHDMEQAAFNDAHGSLASIQHELMALSERTGMQMILFTVCSTPESYGSLHVFYTDDRLSDFIEFTTKNWVADFSARMDGYVLSGVDGAVTNYNQETTRMKSRLAALIKQKLKEGSPRPVGRLTYINFETNITIPY
;
A
#
# COMPACT_ATOMS: atom_id res chain seq x y z
N MET A 1 22.62 21.77 -15.28
CA MET A 1 22.09 20.65 -16.09
C MET A 1 20.70 21.04 -16.57
N SER A 2 20.41 20.92 -17.87
CA SER A 2 19.13 21.39 -18.41
C SER A 2 18.02 20.35 -18.19
N PRO A 3 16.75 20.78 -18.02
CA PRO A 3 15.60 19.87 -17.90
C PRO A 3 15.44 18.90 -19.08
N ALA A 4 16.05 19.20 -20.23
CA ALA A 4 15.98 18.38 -21.44
C ALA A 4 16.89 17.15 -21.40
N GLN A 5 17.91 17.10 -20.55
CA GLN A 5 18.81 15.94 -20.44
C GLN A 5 18.26 14.81 -19.56
N VAL A 6 17.33 15.11 -18.66
CA VAL A 6 16.67 14.10 -17.80
C VAL A 6 15.61 13.29 -18.58
N ALA A 7 15.07 13.85 -19.66
CA ALA A 7 14.01 13.22 -20.45
C ALA A 7 14.47 12.05 -21.36
N ASN A 8 15.76 11.97 -21.69
CA ASN A 8 16.30 10.99 -22.66
C ASN A 8 16.75 9.65 -22.06
N LEU A 9 16.57 9.42 -20.75
CA LEU A 9 16.94 8.16 -20.09
C LEU A 9 15.76 7.18 -19.88
N LEU A 10 14.55 7.53 -20.33
CA LEU A 10 13.35 6.71 -20.14
C LEU A 10 12.83 6.18 -21.49
N HIS A 11 13.43 5.10 -21.98
CA HIS A 11 12.85 4.32 -23.07
C HIS A 11 11.62 3.55 -22.56
N ARG A 12 10.43 4.13 -22.75
CA ARG A 12 9.15 3.52 -22.37
C ARG A 12 8.71 2.54 -23.46
N LEU A 13 8.65 1.24 -23.15
CA LEU A 13 8.11 0.23 -24.06
C LEU A 13 6.56 0.32 -24.15
N PRO A 14 5.95 0.11 -25.32
CA PRO A 14 4.50 0.18 -25.48
C PRO A 14 3.81 -1.02 -24.82
N SER A 15 2.88 -0.76 -23.88
CA SER A 15 2.12 -1.81 -23.21
C SER A 15 0.98 -2.32 -24.11
N LYS A 16 0.85 -3.65 -24.22
CA LYS A 16 -0.29 -4.28 -24.91
C LYS A 16 -1.50 -4.27 -23.99
N LYS A 17 -2.62 -3.72 -24.47
CA LYS A 17 -3.93 -3.77 -23.80
C LYS A 17 -4.31 -5.23 -23.48
N ARG A 18 -4.47 -5.56 -22.19
CA ARG A 18 -4.99 -6.85 -21.73
C ARG A 18 -5.99 -6.65 -20.60
N LYS A 19 -7.01 -7.52 -20.58
CA LYS A 19 -8.06 -7.56 -19.55
C LYS A 19 -7.54 -8.42 -18.38
N SER A 20 -7.60 -7.87 -17.17
CA SER A 20 -7.14 -8.50 -15.94
C SER A 20 -8.15 -9.53 -15.40
N PRO A 21 -7.72 -10.72 -14.92
CA PRO A 21 -8.59 -11.64 -14.19
C PRO A 21 -8.62 -11.27 -12.70
N ALA A 22 -9.81 -11.18 -12.12
CA ALA A 22 -10.00 -10.95 -10.69
C ALA A 22 -9.48 -12.15 -9.88
N THR A 23 -8.58 -11.90 -8.92
CA THR A 23 -7.99 -12.95 -8.05
C THR A 23 -8.90 -13.22 -6.84
N LEU A 24 -9.45 -14.43 -6.79
CA LEU A 24 -10.27 -14.98 -5.69
C LEU A 24 -9.40 -15.55 -4.55
N GLN A 25 -8.55 -14.76 -3.90
CA GLN A 25 -7.82 -15.25 -2.71
C GLN A 25 -8.52 -14.86 -1.40
N ALA A 26 -9.04 -15.87 -0.69
CA ALA A 26 -9.57 -15.74 0.65
C ALA A 26 -8.46 -15.45 1.68
N ARG A 27 -8.72 -14.47 2.54
CA ARG A 27 -7.81 -13.95 3.59
C ARG A 27 -7.42 -15.05 4.58
N ARG A 28 -6.14 -15.15 4.94
CA ARG A 28 -5.64 -16.02 6.01
C ARG A 28 -5.35 -15.23 7.30
N PRO A 29 -5.65 -15.77 8.49
CA PRO A 29 -5.34 -15.11 9.76
C PRO A 29 -3.82 -15.14 10.03
N TRP A 30 -3.27 -13.96 10.28
CA TRP A 30 -1.83 -13.64 10.28
C TRP A 30 -1.02 -14.11 11.52
N ARG A 31 -1.62 -14.67 12.58
CA ARG A 31 -0.87 -15.04 13.80
C ARG A 31 -1.30 -16.37 14.42
N THR A 32 -0.49 -17.41 14.26
CA THR A 32 -0.46 -18.58 15.16
C THR A 32 0.56 -18.32 16.26
N ARG A 33 0.09 -17.87 17.43
CA ARG A 33 0.95 -17.62 18.59
C ARG A 33 1.24 -18.93 19.33
N THR A 34 2.52 -19.24 19.53
CA THR A 34 3.01 -20.32 20.39
C THR A 34 2.50 -20.12 21.82
N LYS A 35 1.79 -21.11 22.37
CA LYS A 35 1.22 -21.02 23.72
C LYS A 35 2.34 -21.05 24.75
N CYS A 36 2.49 -19.97 25.53
CA CYS A 36 3.40 -19.93 26.68
C CYS A 36 2.90 -20.86 27.79
N LYS A 37 3.83 -21.52 28.49
CA LYS A 37 3.54 -22.35 29.68
C LYS A 37 2.83 -21.51 30.75
N LEU A 38 1.66 -21.95 31.20
CA LEU A 38 0.79 -21.20 32.09
C LEU A 38 1.21 -21.46 33.54
N ILE A 39 1.83 -20.48 34.20
CA ILE A 39 1.98 -20.50 35.67
C ILE A 39 0.59 -20.24 36.25
N LEU A 40 0.02 -21.25 36.91
CA LEU A 40 -1.30 -21.16 37.54
C LEU A 40 -1.23 -20.24 38.76
N LYS A 41 -1.76 -19.02 38.60
CA LYS A 41 -1.92 -18.05 39.70
C LYS A 41 -3.23 -18.27 40.43
N THR A 42 -3.20 -18.13 41.75
CA THR A 42 -4.41 -18.17 42.60
C THR A 42 -5.34 -16.97 42.32
N ALA A 43 -6.61 -17.05 42.72
CA ALA A 43 -7.56 -15.96 42.51
C ALA A 43 -7.15 -14.66 43.23
N ALA A 44 -6.62 -14.79 44.45
CA ALA A 44 -6.09 -13.67 45.23
C ALA A 44 -4.87 -13.01 44.55
N GLU A 45 -3.93 -13.81 44.04
CA GLU A 45 -2.78 -13.28 43.27
C GLU A 45 -3.21 -12.56 41.99
N ARG A 46 -4.25 -13.04 41.30
CA ARG A 46 -4.79 -12.36 40.12
C ARG A 46 -5.41 -11.02 40.47
N ALA A 47 -6.22 -10.97 41.53
CA ALA A 47 -6.84 -9.72 42.01
C ALA A 47 -5.76 -8.70 42.44
N HIS A 48 -4.75 -9.13 43.20
CA HIS A 48 -3.64 -8.27 43.60
C HIS A 48 -2.87 -7.72 42.38
N LEU A 49 -2.54 -8.57 41.41
CA LEU A 49 -1.87 -8.12 40.18
C LEU A 49 -2.74 -7.20 39.32
N GLN A 50 -4.05 -7.40 39.31
CA GLN A 50 -4.97 -6.52 38.60
C GLN A 50 -5.01 -5.14 39.27
N ASN A 51 -5.14 -5.09 40.60
CA ASN A 51 -5.10 -3.84 41.36
C ASN A 51 -3.77 -3.11 41.18
N ALA A 52 -2.63 -3.80 41.32
CA ALA A 52 -1.31 -3.19 41.10
C ALA A 52 -1.11 -2.69 39.64
N ARG A 53 -1.75 -3.34 38.66
CA ARG A 53 -1.75 -2.86 37.26
C ARG A 53 -2.63 -1.62 37.09
N LEU A 54 -3.79 -1.57 37.76
CA LEU A 54 -4.68 -0.42 37.75
C LEU A 54 -3.99 0.78 38.40
N GLU A 55 -3.45 0.62 39.60
CA GLU A 55 -2.71 1.67 40.33
C GLU A 55 -1.53 2.20 39.50
N ARG A 56 -0.73 1.30 38.90
CA ARG A 56 0.38 1.72 38.02
C ARG A 56 -0.10 2.47 36.78
N LYS A 57 -1.21 2.03 36.19
CA LYS A 57 -1.81 2.70 35.02
C LYS A 57 -2.34 4.08 35.39
N GLU A 58 -2.99 4.22 36.53
CA GLU A 58 -3.49 5.48 37.07
C GLU A 58 -2.35 6.44 37.38
N ALA A 59 -1.33 5.99 38.12
CA ALA A 59 -0.15 6.78 38.43
C ALA A 59 0.59 7.25 37.15
N LEU A 60 0.75 6.37 36.16
CA LEU A 60 1.35 6.73 34.88
C LEU A 60 0.50 7.77 34.12
N ASN A 61 -0.82 7.58 34.08
CA ASN A 61 -1.71 8.51 33.39
C ASN A 61 -1.73 9.88 34.07
N GLN A 62 -1.68 9.91 35.41
CA GLN A 62 -1.57 11.14 36.18
C GLN A 62 -0.26 11.86 35.88
N ALA A 63 0.88 11.17 35.95
CA ALA A 63 2.19 11.76 35.62
C ALA A 63 2.25 12.28 34.18
N LEU A 64 1.64 11.55 33.22
CA LEU A 64 1.53 12.02 31.84
C LEU A 64 0.60 13.23 31.68
N SER A 65 -0.45 13.34 32.49
CA SER A 65 -1.36 14.48 32.50
C SER A 65 -0.65 15.73 33.02
N GLU A 66 0.03 15.62 34.16
CA GLU A 66 0.83 16.70 34.76
C GLU A 66 1.92 17.19 33.80
N ALA A 67 2.65 16.26 33.16
CA ALA A 67 3.65 16.60 32.16
C ALA A 67 3.05 17.36 30.96
N ARG A 68 1.87 16.94 30.48
CA ARG A 68 1.19 17.63 29.36
C ARG A 68 0.69 19.01 29.77
N GLU A 69 0.26 19.18 31.01
CA GLU A 69 -0.20 20.47 31.54
C GLU A 69 0.96 21.48 31.59
N MET A 70 2.14 21.07 32.05
CA MET A 70 3.34 21.91 32.00
C MET A 70 3.67 22.37 30.57
N ILE A 71 3.55 21.46 29.60
CA ILE A 71 3.80 21.78 28.18
C ILE A 71 2.71 22.72 27.62
N LEU A 72 1.45 22.54 28.03
CA LEU A 72 0.35 23.45 27.68
C LEU A 72 0.57 24.85 28.26
N GLU A 73 1.07 24.95 29.48
CA GLU A 73 1.41 26.25 30.07
C GLU A 73 2.51 26.94 29.28
N GLN A 74 3.55 26.21 28.89
CA GLN A 74 4.60 26.74 28.02
C GLN A 74 4.03 27.19 26.65
N ALA A 75 3.07 26.46 26.09
CA ALA A 75 2.38 26.85 24.87
C ALA A 75 1.54 28.13 25.04
N ARG A 76 0.94 28.36 26.22
CA ARG A 76 0.25 29.63 26.55
C ARG A 76 1.24 30.79 26.60
N VAL A 77 2.41 30.59 27.21
CA VAL A 77 3.50 31.58 27.22
C VAL A 77 3.92 31.93 25.80
N MET A 78 4.18 30.94 24.95
CA MET A 78 4.51 31.20 23.53
C MET A 78 3.42 31.97 22.79
N ARG A 79 2.15 31.64 23.00
CA ARG A 79 1.05 32.41 22.40
C ARG A 79 1.05 33.86 22.87
N LYS A 80 1.32 34.12 24.14
CA LYS A 80 1.42 35.49 24.69
C LYS A 80 2.59 36.25 24.07
N CYS A 81 3.73 35.60 23.85
CA CYS A 81 4.92 36.22 23.26
C CYS A 81 4.80 36.46 21.75
N PHE A 82 4.19 35.53 21.00
CA PHE A 82 4.22 35.53 19.53
C PHE A 82 2.87 35.86 18.86
N GLY A 83 1.73 35.73 19.56
CA GLY A 83 0.40 36.23 19.17
C GLY A 83 -0.28 35.61 17.93
N SER A 84 0.46 34.98 17.01
CA SER A 84 0.00 34.60 15.67
C SER A 84 -0.95 33.40 15.65
N HIS A 85 -0.71 32.40 16.50
CA HIS A 85 -1.40 31.10 16.42
C HIS A 85 -2.16 30.71 17.70
N LYS A 86 -3.03 29.70 17.59
CA LYS A 86 -3.76 29.11 18.72
C LYS A 86 -2.79 28.37 19.66
N ILE A 87 -3.15 28.21 20.95
CA ILE A 87 -2.32 27.49 21.94
C ILE A 87 -1.97 26.07 21.44
N ASP A 88 -2.95 25.38 20.85
CA ASP A 88 -2.78 24.04 20.28
C ASP A 88 -1.68 23.97 19.21
N TYR A 89 -1.46 25.05 18.44
CA TYR A 89 -0.36 25.11 17.49
C TYR A 89 1.00 25.02 18.19
N TYR A 90 1.23 25.87 19.21
CA TYR A 90 2.50 25.87 19.96
C TYR A 90 2.68 24.58 20.77
N PHE A 91 1.60 24.03 21.33
CA PHE A 91 1.64 22.75 22.03
C PHE A 91 2.12 21.62 21.10
N ARG A 92 1.57 21.52 19.89
CA ARG A 92 2.00 20.53 18.89
C ARG A 92 3.43 20.77 18.43
N LEU A 93 3.83 22.04 18.29
CA LEU A 93 5.19 22.44 17.93
C LEU A 93 6.21 21.97 18.98
N ILE A 94 5.93 22.19 20.27
CA ILE A 94 6.79 21.74 21.38
C ILE A 94 6.88 20.21 21.40
N MET A 95 5.76 19.53 21.23
CA MET A 95 5.70 18.06 21.20
C MET A 95 6.28 17.45 19.91
N GLN A 96 6.75 18.27 18.97
CA GLN A 96 7.23 17.87 17.65
C GLN A 96 6.29 16.92 16.92
N ARG A 97 4.97 17.09 17.13
CA ARG A 97 3.98 16.21 16.50
C ARG A 97 3.83 16.61 15.04
N PRO A 98 3.92 15.67 14.08
CA PRO A 98 3.68 15.97 12.68
C PRO A 98 2.26 16.55 12.52
N HIS A 99 2.18 17.75 11.93
CA HIS A 99 0.91 18.46 11.77
C HIS A 99 0.00 17.76 10.74
N LYS A 100 0.59 17.04 9.78
CA LYS A 100 -0.12 16.50 8.61
C LYS A 100 -0.69 15.10 8.82
N SER A 101 -0.09 14.26 9.67
CA SER A 101 -0.49 12.84 9.74
C SER A 101 -1.78 12.58 10.54
N VAL A 102 -2.26 13.54 11.34
CA VAL A 102 -3.37 13.30 12.29
C VAL A 102 -4.68 13.99 11.88
N TYR A 103 -4.66 15.02 11.04
CA TYR A 103 -5.90 15.70 10.65
C TYR A 103 -6.68 14.90 9.62
N LYS A 104 -7.50 13.96 10.10
CA LYS A 104 -8.57 13.37 9.30
C LYS A 104 -9.63 14.45 9.08
N ARG A 105 -9.89 14.84 7.83
CA ARG A 105 -11.03 15.71 7.52
C ARG A 105 -12.29 15.05 8.06
N GLN A 106 -13.00 15.74 8.94
CA GLN A 106 -14.29 15.25 9.44
C GLN A 106 -15.26 15.10 8.28
N VAL A 107 -16.04 14.02 8.31
CA VAL A 107 -17.11 13.80 7.35
C VAL A 107 -18.14 14.92 7.51
N ASN A 108 -18.48 15.59 6.41
CA ASN A 108 -19.50 16.63 6.43
C ASN A 108 -20.89 15.98 6.63
N PRO A 109 -21.65 16.35 7.69
CA PRO A 109 -22.99 15.79 7.95
C PRO A 109 -23.94 15.90 6.75
N TRP A 110 -23.93 17.04 6.06
CA TRP A 110 -24.75 17.26 4.87
C TRP A 110 -24.40 16.25 3.75
N ASN A 111 -23.10 16.05 3.47
CA ASN A 111 -22.68 15.13 2.42
C ASN A 111 -23.01 13.66 2.78
N ALA A 112 -22.89 13.31 4.06
CA ALA A 112 -23.22 11.98 4.54
C ALA A 112 -24.72 11.71 4.36
N TRP A 113 -25.56 12.64 4.84
CA TRP A 113 -27.01 12.56 4.71
C TRP A 113 -27.47 12.56 3.25
N GLN A 114 -26.98 13.49 2.43
CA GLN A 114 -27.32 13.55 1.00
C GLN A 114 -27.00 12.23 0.29
N ARG A 115 -25.86 11.61 0.59
CA ARG A 115 -25.48 10.31 0.01
C ARG A 115 -26.43 9.20 0.46
N GLY A 116 -26.77 9.18 1.74
CA GLY A 116 -27.71 8.24 2.34
C GLY A 116 -29.10 8.32 1.72
N GLU A 117 -29.63 9.54 1.58
CA GLU A 117 -30.93 9.80 1.00
C GLU A 117 -30.97 9.50 -0.50
N VAL A 118 -29.94 9.87 -1.28
CA VAL A 118 -29.87 9.49 -2.70
C VAL A 118 -29.92 7.98 -2.86
N LYS A 119 -29.21 7.23 -2.02
CA LYS A 119 -29.24 5.76 -2.00
C LYS A 119 -30.65 5.27 -1.65
N ARG A 120 -31.25 5.78 -0.58
CA ARG A 120 -32.62 5.45 -0.15
C ARG A 120 -33.65 5.68 -1.27
N HIS A 121 -33.63 6.84 -1.91
CA HIS A 121 -34.55 7.17 -3.00
C HIS A 121 -34.32 6.29 -4.23
N ASN A 122 -33.07 6.02 -4.61
CA ASN A 122 -32.78 5.14 -5.74
C ASN A 122 -33.16 3.68 -5.46
N ASP A 123 -33.07 3.21 -4.21
CA ASP A 123 -33.47 1.86 -3.81
C ASP A 123 -35.01 1.69 -3.82
N THR A 124 -35.77 2.79 -3.69
CA THR A 124 -37.24 2.78 -3.81
C THR A 124 -37.77 2.85 -5.24
N LEU A 125 -36.91 3.04 -6.24
CA LEU A 125 -37.34 3.06 -7.64
C LEU A 125 -37.80 1.67 -8.09
N PRO A 126 -38.84 1.57 -8.94
CA PRO A 126 -39.33 0.29 -9.42
C PRO A 126 -38.27 -0.45 -10.24
N PRO A 127 -38.28 -1.80 -10.23
CA PRO A 127 -37.29 -2.60 -10.95
C PRO A 127 -37.29 -2.25 -12.44
N GLY A 128 -36.14 -1.77 -12.95
CA GLY A 128 -35.95 -1.43 -14.36
C GLY A 128 -35.88 0.07 -14.65
N GLU A 129 -36.24 0.94 -13.69
CA GLU A 129 -35.98 2.37 -13.85
C GLU A 129 -34.49 2.71 -13.65
N PRO A 130 -33.92 3.61 -14.47
CA PRO A 130 -32.55 4.03 -14.30
C PRO A 130 -32.39 4.83 -13.01
N GLN A 131 -31.33 4.53 -12.25
CA GLN A 131 -30.97 5.29 -11.06
C GLN A 131 -30.74 6.77 -11.40
N ARG A 132 -31.30 7.65 -10.58
CA ARG A 132 -31.15 9.09 -10.76
C ARG A 132 -29.84 9.54 -10.12
N LYS A 133 -29.15 10.45 -10.81
CA LYS A 133 -27.88 11.02 -10.34
C LYS A 133 -28.12 11.98 -9.18
N THR A 134 -27.06 12.23 -8.40
CA THR A 134 -27.05 13.19 -7.31
C THR A 134 -27.54 14.57 -7.73
N ASP A 135 -27.25 15.02 -8.95
CA ASP A 135 -27.65 16.34 -9.46
C ASP A 135 -29.17 16.53 -9.50
N TYR A 136 -29.93 15.44 -9.74
CA TYR A 136 -31.38 15.47 -9.74
C TYR A 136 -31.95 15.62 -8.32
N TRP A 137 -31.40 14.86 -7.37
CA TRP A 137 -31.87 14.84 -5.99
C TRP A 137 -31.36 16.02 -5.15
N ALA A 138 -30.18 16.56 -5.49
CA ALA A 138 -29.52 17.63 -4.74
C ALA A 138 -30.41 18.85 -4.42
N PRO A 139 -31.19 19.42 -5.36
CA PRO A 139 -32.07 20.56 -5.02
C PRO A 139 -33.19 20.16 -4.05
N ILE A 140 -33.84 19.01 -4.27
CA ILE A 140 -34.96 18.51 -3.44
C ILE A 140 -34.47 18.25 -2.02
N LEU A 141 -33.38 17.48 -1.90
CA LEU A 141 -32.77 17.15 -0.61
C LEU A 141 -32.26 18.39 0.13
N LYS A 142 -31.83 19.43 -0.59
CA LYS A 142 -31.37 20.67 0.02
C LYS A 142 -32.53 21.44 0.65
N GLU A 143 -33.70 21.43 0.01
CA GLU A 143 -34.92 22.02 0.57
C GLU A 143 -35.39 21.23 1.80
N GLU A 144 -35.43 19.90 1.72
CA GLU A 144 -35.78 19.03 2.85
C GLU A 144 -34.85 19.24 4.05
N TRP A 145 -33.55 19.33 3.83
CA TRP A 145 -32.57 19.59 4.88
C TRP A 145 -32.65 20.99 5.47
N ALA A 146 -33.07 21.98 4.68
CA ALA A 146 -33.29 23.33 5.18
C ALA A 146 -34.52 23.41 6.11
N LEU A 147 -35.48 22.50 5.95
CA LEU A 147 -36.67 22.39 6.80
C LEU A 147 -36.38 21.67 8.13
N LEU A 148 -35.39 20.78 8.17
CA LEU A 148 -34.99 20.07 9.38
C LEU A 148 -34.33 21.00 10.40
N ALA A 149 -34.68 20.85 11.68
CA ALA A 149 -33.98 21.58 12.73
C ALA A 149 -32.52 21.10 12.85
N LYS A 150 -31.61 21.96 13.30
CA LYS A 150 -30.17 21.66 13.34
C LYS A 150 -29.85 20.40 14.17
N GLU A 151 -30.59 20.15 15.23
CA GLU A 151 -30.42 18.96 16.08
C GLU A 151 -30.94 17.69 15.37
N GLU A 152 -32.06 17.80 14.66
CA GLU A 152 -32.62 16.72 13.85
C GLU A 152 -31.70 16.36 12.68
N CYS A 153 -31.09 17.35 12.03
CA CYS A 153 -30.07 17.14 10.99
C CYS A 153 -28.90 16.31 11.51
N ALA A 154 -28.44 16.57 12.74
CA ALA A 154 -27.34 15.81 13.33
C ALA A 154 -27.74 14.36 13.61
N MET A 155 -28.95 14.13 14.14
CA MET A 155 -29.48 12.79 14.38
C MET A 155 -29.72 12.02 13.07
N ALA A 156 -30.29 12.67 12.07
CA ALA A 156 -30.56 12.07 10.75
C ALA A 156 -29.26 11.73 10.01
N ALA A 157 -28.22 12.55 10.13
CA ALA A 157 -26.93 12.30 9.49
C ALA A 157 -26.06 11.27 10.24
N ALA A 158 -26.26 11.08 11.55
CA ALA A 158 -25.43 10.21 12.38
C ALA A 158 -25.19 8.79 11.80
N PRO A 159 -26.21 8.02 11.38
CA PRO A 159 -25.99 6.69 10.83
C PRO A 159 -25.18 6.72 9.52
N TYR A 160 -25.43 7.72 8.67
CA TYR A 160 -24.71 7.88 7.41
C TYR A 160 -23.26 8.33 7.61
N ILE A 161 -22.99 9.10 8.66
CA ILE A 161 -21.62 9.49 9.04
C ILE A 161 -20.84 8.25 9.45
N GLU A 162 -21.41 7.35 10.26
CA GLU A 162 -20.76 6.12 10.69
C GLU A 162 -20.48 5.19 9.50
N GLU A 163 -21.46 4.96 8.61
CA GLU A 163 -21.29 4.17 7.38
C GLU A 163 -20.18 4.75 6.49
N LEU A 164 -20.21 6.07 6.25
CA LEU A 164 -19.22 6.74 5.42
C LEU A 164 -17.82 6.75 6.06
N GLN A 165 -17.72 6.84 7.39
CA GLN A 165 -16.46 6.68 8.10
C GLN A 165 -15.90 5.27 7.94
N ALA A 166 -16.72 4.23 8.13
CA ALA A 166 -16.31 2.85 7.96
C ALA A 166 -15.82 2.59 6.52
N GLU A 167 -16.53 3.11 5.51
CA GLU A 167 -16.08 3.03 4.13
C GLU A 167 -14.79 3.82 3.86
N CYS A 168 -14.65 5.03 4.41
CA CYS A 168 -13.42 5.79 4.29
C CYS A 168 -12.23 5.05 4.92
N GLU A 169 -12.45 4.32 6.00
CA GLU A 169 -11.43 3.49 6.63
C GLU A 169 -11.11 2.23 5.81
N MET A 170 -12.13 1.58 5.23
CA MET A 170 -11.91 0.49 4.28
C MET A 170 -11.13 0.95 3.05
N LYS A 171 -11.48 2.10 2.46
CA LYS A 171 -10.82 2.63 1.25
C LYS A 171 -9.34 2.93 1.46
N LYS A 172 -8.91 3.29 2.67
CA LYS A 172 -7.48 3.50 2.98
C LYS A 172 -6.63 2.24 2.83
N CYS A 173 -7.24 1.09 3.07
CA CYS A 173 -6.56 -0.20 3.03
C CYS A 173 -7.03 -1.06 1.84
N SER A 174 -7.94 -0.55 1.02
CA SER A 174 -8.44 -1.26 -0.14
C SER A 174 -7.39 -1.22 -1.24
N VAL A 175 -7.26 -2.33 -1.95
CA VAL A 175 -6.54 -2.34 -3.22
C VAL A 175 -7.31 -1.44 -4.18
N HIS A 176 -6.59 -0.58 -4.91
CA HIS A 176 -7.21 0.22 -5.97
C HIS A 176 -7.54 -0.68 -7.17
N ASP A 177 -8.75 -0.55 -7.70
CA ASP A 177 -9.17 -1.29 -8.89
C ASP A 177 -8.45 -0.83 -10.17
N MET A 178 -7.92 0.40 -10.15
CA MET A 178 -7.17 0.99 -11.25
C MET A 178 -5.70 1.11 -10.89
N GLU A 179 -4.84 0.50 -11.70
CA GLU A 179 -3.39 0.53 -11.47
C GLU A 179 -2.82 1.96 -11.52
N GLN A 180 -3.41 2.87 -12.30
CA GLN A 180 -3.03 4.28 -12.32
C GLN A 180 -3.32 4.98 -10.98
N ALA A 181 -4.45 4.64 -10.34
CA ALA A 181 -4.77 5.17 -9.02
C ALA A 181 -3.79 4.63 -7.96
N ALA A 182 -3.50 3.32 -8.01
CA ALA A 182 -2.48 2.70 -7.15
C ALA A 182 -1.10 3.37 -7.33
N PHE A 183 -0.69 3.64 -8.57
CA PHE A 183 0.58 4.29 -8.89
C PHE A 183 0.67 5.70 -8.30
N ASN A 184 -0.34 6.53 -8.54
CA ASN A 184 -0.35 7.91 -8.03
C ASN A 184 -0.39 7.94 -6.49
N ASP A 185 -1.16 7.04 -5.88
CA ASP A 185 -1.25 6.90 -4.42
C ASP A 185 0.08 6.45 -3.81
N ALA A 186 0.72 5.44 -4.41
CA ALA A 186 2.05 4.98 -4.03
C ALA A 186 3.08 6.10 -4.15
N HIS A 187 3.10 6.84 -5.27
CA HIS A 187 4.04 7.93 -5.48
C HIS A 187 3.85 9.08 -4.47
N GLY A 188 2.61 9.49 -4.20
CA GLY A 188 2.31 10.52 -3.20
C GLY A 188 2.69 10.09 -1.78
N SER A 189 2.43 8.83 -1.45
CA SER A 189 2.80 8.23 -0.16
C SER A 189 4.31 8.13 0.00
N LEU A 190 5.02 7.66 -1.03
CA LEU A 190 6.48 7.54 -1.03
C LEU A 190 7.16 8.90 -0.90
N ALA A 191 6.70 9.92 -1.62
CA ALA A 191 7.24 11.28 -1.48
C ALA A 191 7.08 11.81 -0.05
N SER A 192 5.95 11.52 0.59
CA SER A 192 5.72 11.89 2.00
C SER A 192 6.65 11.11 2.94
N ILE A 193 6.80 9.81 2.73
CA ILE A 193 7.71 8.95 3.50
C ILE A 193 9.16 9.44 3.37
N GLN A 194 9.62 9.75 2.16
CA GLN A 194 10.97 10.27 1.91
C GLN A 194 11.24 11.54 2.73
N HIS A 195 10.31 12.50 2.70
CA HIS A 195 10.44 13.72 3.47
C HIS A 195 10.52 13.44 4.98
N GLU A 196 9.72 12.51 5.51
CA GLU A 196 9.78 12.11 6.91
C GLU A 196 11.09 11.38 7.26
N LEU A 197 11.60 10.54 6.37
CA LEU A 197 12.89 9.85 6.54
C LEU A 197 14.06 10.84 6.52
N MET A 198 14.04 11.84 5.64
CA MET A 198 15.03 12.94 5.63
C MET A 198 14.96 13.77 6.91
N ALA A 199 13.76 14.20 7.31
CA ALA A 199 13.60 14.96 8.54
C ALA A 199 14.07 14.15 9.76
N LEU A 200 13.83 12.84 9.77
CA LEU A 200 14.30 11.96 10.83
C LEU A 200 15.83 11.83 10.82
N SER A 201 16.46 11.65 9.66
CA SER A 201 17.92 11.57 9.56
C SER A 201 18.61 12.87 9.99
N GLU A 202 18.07 14.03 9.63
CA GLU A 202 18.57 15.33 10.07
C GLU A 202 18.45 15.52 11.60
N ARG A 203 17.33 15.08 12.19
CA ARG A 203 17.07 15.23 13.62
C ARG A 203 17.85 14.28 14.52
N THR A 204 18.13 13.06 14.05
CA THR A 204 18.71 12.00 14.90
C THR A 204 20.08 11.52 14.44
N GLY A 205 20.53 11.94 13.25
CA GLY A 205 21.74 11.43 12.60
C GLY A 205 21.59 10.00 12.08
N MET A 206 20.40 9.40 12.16
CA MET A 206 20.16 8.03 11.68
C MET A 206 20.12 7.99 10.16
N GLN A 207 20.91 7.12 9.55
CA GLN A 207 20.93 6.92 8.11
C GLN A 207 20.01 5.76 7.71
N MET A 208 19.24 5.94 6.63
CA MET A 208 18.19 5.00 6.21
C MET A 208 18.23 4.77 4.70
N ILE A 209 17.94 3.53 4.30
CA ILE A 209 17.69 3.14 2.91
C ILE A 209 16.30 2.52 2.81
N LEU A 210 15.55 2.92 1.78
CA LEU A 210 14.21 2.47 1.47
C LEU A 210 14.21 1.87 0.06
N PHE A 211 13.87 0.59 -0.01
CA PHE A 211 13.57 -0.10 -1.26
C PHE A 211 12.07 -0.33 -1.33
N THR A 212 11.45 0.16 -2.40
CA THR A 212 10.07 -0.16 -2.73
C THR A 212 10.04 -0.95 -4.03
N VAL A 213 9.56 -2.17 -3.92
CA VAL A 213 9.45 -3.17 -4.99
C VAL A 213 7.98 -3.45 -5.26
N CYS A 214 7.68 -3.88 -6.48
CA CYS A 214 6.31 -4.18 -6.88
C CYS A 214 5.97 -5.63 -6.54
N SER A 215 4.78 -5.84 -5.97
CA SER A 215 4.30 -7.20 -5.66
C SER A 215 3.77 -7.94 -6.88
N THR A 216 3.46 -7.21 -7.96
CA THR A 216 2.89 -7.77 -9.19
C THR A 216 3.68 -7.27 -10.40
N PRO A 217 3.98 -8.15 -11.37
CA PRO A 217 4.81 -7.78 -12.53
C PRO A 217 4.07 -6.85 -13.50
N GLU A 218 2.75 -6.71 -13.33
CA GLU A 218 1.86 -5.93 -14.19
C GLU A 218 1.72 -4.47 -13.72
N SER A 219 2.24 -4.13 -12.54
CA SER A 219 2.08 -2.78 -12.00
C SER A 219 2.82 -1.72 -12.83
N TYR A 220 2.22 -0.55 -13.01
CA TYR A 220 2.88 0.62 -13.62
C TYR A 220 4.04 1.20 -12.77
N GLY A 221 4.14 0.78 -11.51
CA GLY A 221 5.19 1.23 -10.60
C GLY A 221 6.56 0.81 -11.11
N SER A 222 7.48 1.78 -11.22
CA SER A 222 8.90 1.46 -11.24
C SER A 222 9.37 1.24 -9.81
N LEU A 223 10.35 0.37 -9.68
CA LEU A 223 11.19 0.27 -8.51
C LEU A 223 11.58 1.67 -8.01
N HIS A 224 11.43 1.90 -6.72
CA HIS A 224 11.79 3.16 -6.08
C HIS A 224 12.83 2.92 -5.01
N VAL A 225 13.98 3.58 -5.16
CA VAL A 225 15.08 3.51 -4.19
C VAL A 225 15.33 4.90 -3.64
N PHE A 226 15.42 4.98 -2.32
CA PHE A 226 15.74 6.20 -1.62
C PHE A 226 16.74 5.91 -0.50
N TYR A 227 17.72 6.79 -0.31
CA TYR A 227 18.64 6.73 0.80
C TYR A 227 18.93 8.15 1.29
N THR A 228 19.21 8.28 2.59
CA THR A 228 19.46 9.58 3.22
C THR A 228 20.91 10.05 3.06
N ASP A 229 21.83 9.14 2.76
CA ASP A 229 23.27 9.40 2.58
C ASP A 229 23.83 8.46 1.50
N ASP A 230 24.65 9.00 0.59
CA ASP A 230 25.27 8.27 -0.53
C ASP A 230 26.17 7.11 -0.05
N ARG A 231 26.74 7.21 1.16
CA ARG A 231 27.56 6.14 1.76
C ARG A 231 26.79 4.83 1.94
N LEU A 232 25.46 4.89 2.08
CA LEU A 232 24.63 3.69 2.12
C LEU A 232 24.60 3.00 0.76
N SER A 233 24.59 3.78 -0.33
CA SER A 233 24.72 3.25 -1.68
C SER A 233 26.07 2.57 -1.83
N ASP A 234 27.16 3.29 -1.51
CA ASP A 234 28.52 2.76 -1.58
C ASP A 234 28.69 1.47 -0.76
N PHE A 235 28.07 1.39 0.42
CA PHE A 235 28.11 0.18 1.25
C PHE A 235 27.45 -1.02 0.57
N ILE A 236 26.28 -0.83 -0.04
CA ILE A 236 25.60 -1.90 -0.80
C ILE A 236 26.45 -2.31 -2.01
N GLU A 237 27.04 -1.36 -2.72
CA GLU A 237 27.90 -1.66 -3.87
C GLU A 237 29.17 -2.39 -3.46
N PHE A 238 29.80 -1.95 -2.38
CA PHE A 238 31.00 -2.56 -1.84
C PHE A 238 30.76 -3.99 -1.36
N THR A 239 29.65 -4.24 -0.66
CA THR A 239 29.34 -5.54 -0.07
C THR A 239 28.79 -6.53 -1.08
N THR A 240 27.91 -6.10 -1.98
CA THR A 240 27.26 -6.98 -2.95
C THR A 240 27.99 -7.06 -4.28
N LYS A 241 28.93 -6.15 -4.54
CA LYS A 241 29.60 -5.98 -5.84
C LYS A 241 28.62 -5.70 -6.99
N ASN A 242 27.45 -5.15 -6.68
CA ASN A 242 26.45 -4.72 -7.67
C ASN A 242 26.01 -3.29 -7.36
N TRP A 243 25.67 -2.54 -8.40
CA TRP A 243 25.10 -1.21 -8.26
C TRP A 243 23.78 -1.30 -7.49
N VAL A 244 23.43 -0.27 -6.72
CA VAL A 244 22.19 -0.30 -5.93
C VAL A 244 20.96 -0.54 -6.81
N ALA A 245 20.92 0.06 -8.01
CA ALA A 245 19.87 -0.15 -8.99
C ALA A 245 19.73 -1.64 -9.38
N ASP A 246 20.84 -2.31 -9.69
CA ASP A 246 20.84 -3.73 -10.04
C ASP A 246 20.45 -4.61 -8.86
N PHE A 247 20.94 -4.28 -7.66
CA PHE A 247 20.56 -4.97 -6.43
C PHE A 247 19.05 -4.90 -6.19
N SER A 248 18.48 -3.69 -6.33
CA SER A 248 17.05 -3.47 -6.17
C SER A 248 16.21 -4.14 -7.27
N ALA A 249 16.71 -4.22 -8.51
CA ALA A 249 16.05 -4.97 -9.58
C ALA A 249 16.04 -6.48 -9.30
N ARG A 250 17.11 -7.03 -8.73
CA ARG A 250 17.14 -8.44 -8.29
C ARG A 250 16.19 -8.68 -7.12
N MET A 251 16.09 -7.73 -6.19
CA MET A 251 15.13 -7.79 -5.10
C MET A 251 13.69 -7.77 -5.62
N ASP A 252 13.38 -6.94 -6.62
CA ASP A 252 12.08 -6.92 -7.29
C ASP A 252 11.80 -8.26 -8.00
N GLY A 253 12.76 -8.76 -8.78
CA GLY A 253 12.67 -10.09 -9.40
C GLY A 253 12.45 -11.22 -8.40
N TYR A 254 13.10 -11.15 -7.23
CA TYR A 254 12.90 -12.09 -6.13
C TYR A 254 11.48 -12.01 -5.55
N VAL A 255 10.94 -10.80 -5.37
CA VAL A 255 9.58 -10.64 -4.84
C VAL A 255 8.54 -11.13 -5.84
N LEU A 256 8.76 -10.90 -7.14
CA LEU A 256 7.84 -11.30 -8.20
C LEU A 256 7.85 -12.80 -8.49
N SER A 257 9.04 -13.43 -8.49
CA SER A 257 9.23 -14.79 -8.99
C SER A 257 9.86 -15.75 -7.96
N GLY A 258 10.11 -15.29 -6.74
CA GLY A 258 10.79 -16.06 -5.69
C GLY A 258 12.29 -16.27 -5.98
N VAL A 259 12.86 -17.32 -5.38
CA VAL A 259 14.28 -17.69 -5.53
C VAL A 259 14.66 -17.89 -7.00
N ASP A 260 13.75 -18.44 -7.80
CA ASP A 260 13.98 -18.66 -9.23
C ASP A 260 14.26 -17.31 -9.93
N GLY A 261 13.53 -16.24 -9.63
CA GLY A 261 13.75 -14.92 -10.24
C GLY A 261 15.03 -14.19 -9.83
N ALA A 262 15.63 -14.55 -8.70
CA ALA A 262 16.85 -13.91 -8.21
C ALA A 262 18.14 -14.64 -8.63
N VAL A 263 18.04 -15.94 -8.90
CA VAL A 263 19.19 -16.83 -9.09
C VAL A 263 19.33 -17.26 -10.55
N THR A 264 18.27 -17.26 -11.36
CA THR A 264 18.41 -17.65 -12.76
C THR A 264 19.09 -16.57 -13.57
N ASN A 265 20.38 -16.79 -13.84
CA ASN A 265 21.09 -16.07 -14.87
C ASN A 265 20.35 -16.30 -16.20
N TYR A 266 20.06 -15.25 -16.97
CA TYR A 266 19.30 -15.31 -18.24
C TYR A 266 19.79 -16.43 -19.17
N ASN A 267 21.11 -16.68 -19.17
CA ASN A 267 21.73 -17.75 -19.93
C ASN A 267 21.31 -19.16 -19.47
N GLN A 268 21.17 -19.39 -18.17
CA GLN A 268 20.71 -20.67 -17.62
C GLN A 268 19.23 -20.90 -17.95
N GLU A 269 18.41 -19.86 -17.86
CA GLU A 269 16.99 -19.95 -18.20
C GLU A 269 16.78 -20.19 -19.70
N THR A 270 17.53 -19.49 -20.54
CA THR A 270 17.56 -19.72 -21.99
C THR A 270 18.01 -21.15 -22.31
N THR A 271 19.02 -21.66 -21.60
CA THR A 271 19.51 -23.04 -21.77
C THR A 271 18.45 -24.07 -21.34
N ARG A 272 17.76 -23.82 -20.22
CA ARG A 272 16.65 -24.64 -19.73
C ARG A 272 15.46 -24.63 -20.69
N MET A 273 15.10 -23.48 -21.26
CA MET A 273 14.04 -23.41 -22.27
C MET A 273 14.43 -24.13 -23.55
N LYS A 274 15.68 -23.96 -24.02
CA LYS A 274 16.21 -24.68 -25.19
C LYS A 274 16.19 -26.20 -24.96
N SER A 275 16.57 -26.67 -23.77
CA SER A 275 16.55 -28.11 -23.46
C SER A 275 15.12 -28.66 -23.39
N ARG A 276 14.18 -27.92 -22.78
CA ARG A 276 12.75 -28.27 -22.78
C ARG A 276 12.14 -28.32 -24.18
N LEU A 277 12.43 -27.31 -25.01
CA LEU A 277 11.96 -27.27 -26.39
C LEU A 277 12.53 -28.42 -27.21
N ALA A 278 13.82 -28.71 -27.07
CA ALA A 278 14.46 -29.84 -27.73
C ALA A 278 13.84 -31.19 -27.30
N ALA A 279 13.52 -31.35 -26.01
CA ALA A 279 12.82 -32.53 -25.52
C ALA A 279 11.41 -32.66 -26.11
N LEU A 280 10.65 -31.56 -26.17
CA LEU A 280 9.30 -31.53 -26.76
C LEU A 280 9.33 -31.84 -28.26
N ILE A 281 10.29 -31.26 -29.00
CA ILE A 281 10.50 -31.55 -30.43
C ILE A 281 10.78 -33.04 -30.61
N LYS A 282 11.70 -33.62 -29.84
CA LYS A 282 12.00 -35.07 -29.90
C LYS A 282 10.78 -35.92 -29.57
N GLN A 283 9.98 -35.52 -28.57
CA GLN A 283 8.74 -36.21 -28.22
C GLN A 283 7.75 -36.18 -29.40
N LYS A 284 7.49 -35.02 -29.97
CA LYS A 284 6.55 -34.86 -31.10
C LYS A 284 7.00 -35.58 -32.35
N LEU A 285 8.31 -35.64 -32.60
CA LEU A 285 8.87 -36.43 -33.71
C LEU A 285 8.71 -37.93 -33.48
N LYS A 286 8.86 -38.40 -32.24
CA LYS A 286 8.60 -39.80 -31.90
C LYS A 286 7.12 -40.16 -32.04
N GLU A 287 6.22 -39.22 -31.75
CA GLU A 287 4.77 -39.40 -31.94
C GLU A 287 4.38 -39.40 -33.44
N GLY A 288 5.00 -38.53 -34.25
CA GLY A 288 4.66 -38.35 -35.66
C GLY A 288 5.46 -39.21 -36.64
N SER A 289 6.57 -39.82 -36.22
CA SER A 289 7.39 -40.67 -37.08
C SER A 289 7.24 -42.13 -36.66
N PRO A 290 7.04 -43.06 -37.62
CA PRO A 290 7.01 -44.50 -37.33
C PRO A 290 8.39 -45.06 -36.92
N ARG A 291 9.47 -44.26 -36.98
CA ARG A 291 10.83 -44.69 -36.65
C ARG A 291 11.50 -43.74 -35.64
N PRO A 292 12.41 -44.25 -34.79
CA PRO A 292 13.17 -43.40 -33.88
C PRO A 292 14.16 -42.52 -34.66
N VAL A 293 13.94 -41.20 -34.62
CA VAL A 293 14.83 -40.22 -35.27
C VAL A 293 16.04 -39.96 -34.37
N GLY A 294 17.21 -40.51 -34.74
CA GLY A 294 18.44 -40.39 -33.95
C GLY A 294 19.10 -39.01 -34.00
N ARG A 295 19.04 -38.32 -35.15
CA ARG A 295 19.59 -36.97 -35.34
C ARG A 295 18.67 -36.17 -36.26
N LEU A 296 18.40 -34.91 -35.89
CA LEU A 296 17.60 -34.01 -36.73
C LEU A 296 18.47 -33.43 -37.84
N THR A 297 18.14 -33.72 -39.09
CA THR A 297 18.79 -33.11 -40.26
C THR A 297 17.82 -32.11 -40.85
N TYR A 298 18.13 -30.81 -40.74
CA TYR A 298 17.25 -29.75 -41.25
C TYR A 298 17.26 -29.67 -42.79
N ILE A 299 18.36 -30.05 -43.42
CA ILE A 299 18.47 -30.12 -44.87
C ILE A 299 17.72 -31.36 -45.35
N ASN A 300 16.77 -31.17 -46.27
CA ASN A 300 15.90 -32.23 -46.80
C ASN A 300 15.13 -32.99 -45.70
N PHE A 301 14.69 -32.28 -44.67
CA PHE A 301 14.00 -32.85 -43.50
C PHE A 301 12.76 -33.65 -43.88
N GLU A 302 11.93 -33.11 -44.78
CA GLU A 302 10.72 -33.77 -45.27
C GLU A 302 11.09 -35.10 -45.91
N THR A 303 12.01 -35.08 -46.87
CA THR A 303 12.55 -36.24 -47.58
C THR A 303 13.10 -37.31 -46.63
N ASN A 304 13.85 -36.92 -45.61
CA ASN A 304 14.44 -37.86 -44.64
C ASN A 304 13.43 -38.47 -43.65
N ILE A 305 12.26 -37.88 -43.48
CA ILE A 305 11.22 -38.36 -42.55
C ILE A 305 10.09 -39.07 -43.28
N THR A 306 9.79 -38.69 -44.53
CA THR A 306 8.66 -39.22 -45.30
C THR A 306 9.02 -40.28 -46.32
N ILE A 307 10.29 -40.41 -46.79
CA ILE A 307 10.61 -41.44 -47.79
C ILE A 307 10.33 -42.83 -47.18
N PRO A 308 9.35 -43.58 -47.75
CA PRO A 308 9.15 -44.98 -47.43
C PRO A 308 10.27 -45.79 -48.08
N TYR A 309 10.81 -46.75 -47.33
CA TYR A 309 11.31 -47.97 -47.96
C TYR A 309 10.13 -48.92 -48.05
#